data_AF-A0A8H7QHH0-F1
#
_entry.id   AF-A0A8H7QHH0-F1
#
_cell.length_a   1.000
_cell.length_b   1.000
_cell.length_c   1.000
_cell.angle_alpha   90.00
_cell.angle_beta   90.00
_cell.angle_gamma   90.00
#
_symmetry.space_group_name_H-M   'P 1'
#
loop_
_entity.id
_entity.type
_entity.pdbx_description
1 polymer ?
#
loop_
_entity_poly.entity_id
_entity_poly.type
_entity_poly.pdbx_seq_one_letter_code
_entity_poly.pdbx_strand_id
1 'polypeptide(L)'
;MSDVNNNAMGPVRPVDDEAKEVFHQVKEQVVDKLHELNHLDNVHGLHELDDLKRIDCYKLVEYATEELAYGTNYFGKIDLGDEKYIHVRVFKAPEGNVDFYSILTEGTAIWSREEPLKYFID
;
A
#
# COMPACT_ATOMS: atom_id res chain seq x y z
N MET A 1 -5.78 16.42 -14.69
CA MET A 1 -5.89 15.96 -13.29
C MET A 1 -6.29 14.51 -13.38
N SER A 2 -5.58 13.61 -12.71
CA SER A 2 -5.94 12.19 -12.68
C SER A 2 -7.04 11.99 -11.65
N ASP A 3 -8.11 11.28 -12.02
CA ASP A 3 -9.23 10.93 -11.16
C ASP A 3 -9.31 9.41 -11.00
N VAL A 4 -10.02 8.90 -9.99
CA VAL A 4 -10.24 7.45 -9.78
C VAL A 4 -10.85 6.77 -11.04
N ASN A 5 -11.61 7.53 -11.85
CA ASN A 5 -12.18 7.05 -13.12
C ASN A 5 -11.34 7.41 -14.35
N ASN A 6 -10.32 8.26 -14.21
CA ASN A 6 -9.46 8.73 -15.31
C ASN A 6 -8.03 8.89 -14.78
N ASN A 7 -7.38 7.77 -14.51
CA ASN A 7 -6.01 7.71 -14.02
C ASN A 7 -5.11 7.04 -15.06
N ALA A 8 -3.80 7.22 -14.90
CA ALA A 8 -2.79 6.55 -15.71
C ALA A 8 -2.26 5.29 -15.01
N MET A 9 -3.08 4.69 -14.12
CA MET A 9 -2.75 3.42 -13.50
C MET A 9 -2.73 2.35 -14.59
N GLY A 10 -1.58 1.74 -14.76
CA GLY A 10 -1.39 0.58 -15.62
C GLY A 10 -2.20 -0.62 -15.15
N PRO A 11 -2.26 -1.68 -15.95
CA PRO A 11 -2.94 -2.92 -15.55
C PRO A 11 -2.29 -3.49 -14.29
N VAL A 12 -3.11 -4.06 -13.41
CA VAL A 12 -2.62 -4.84 -12.26
C VAL A 12 -1.86 -6.05 -12.79
N ARG A 13 -0.64 -6.22 -12.29
CA ARG A 13 0.31 -7.27 -12.69
C ARG A 13 0.72 -8.12 -11.48
N PRO A 14 1.08 -9.40 -11.71
CA PRO A 14 1.67 -10.23 -10.68
C PRO A 14 3.03 -9.66 -10.29
N VAL A 15 3.45 -9.90 -9.05
CA VAL A 15 4.68 -9.32 -8.50
C VAL A 15 5.94 -9.70 -9.26
N ASP A 16 6.68 -8.68 -9.68
CA ASP A 16 8.04 -8.78 -10.23
C ASP A 16 9.10 -8.48 -9.17
N ASP A 17 10.35 -8.87 -9.43
CA ASP A 17 11.47 -8.68 -8.49
C ASP A 17 11.74 -7.20 -8.18
N GLU A 18 11.63 -6.31 -9.17
CA GLU A 18 11.77 -4.86 -8.95
C GLU A 18 10.71 -4.32 -7.98
N ALA A 19 9.45 -4.73 -8.16
CA ALA A 19 8.38 -4.32 -7.27
C ALA A 19 8.64 -4.83 -5.85
N LYS A 20 9.08 -6.09 -5.68
CA LYS A 20 9.44 -6.61 -4.34
C LYS A 20 10.50 -5.74 -3.69
N GLU A 21 11.55 -5.36 -4.41
CA GLU A 21 12.62 -4.53 -3.85
C GLU A 21 12.11 -3.14 -3.44
N VAL A 22 11.30 -2.50 -4.30
CA VAL A 22 10.67 -1.20 -4.02
C VAL A 22 9.84 -1.26 -2.73
N PHE A 23 8.95 -2.25 -2.62
CA PHE A 23 8.10 -2.43 -1.43
C PHE A 23 8.89 -2.91 -0.20
N HIS A 24 10.03 -3.59 -0.40
CA HIS A 24 10.91 -3.98 0.70
C HIS A 24 11.60 -2.77 1.33
N GLN A 25 12.04 -1.80 0.52
CA GLN A 25 12.69 -0.58 1.02
C GLN A 25 11.76 0.28 1.87
N VAL A 26 10.48 0.35 1.52
CA VAL A 26 9.47 1.12 2.28
C VAL A 26 8.81 0.31 3.40
N LYS A 27 9.20 -0.96 3.59
CA LYS A 27 8.54 -1.85 4.55
C LYS A 27 8.48 -1.23 5.95
N GLU A 28 9.59 -0.72 6.46
CA GLU A 28 9.63 -0.11 7.80
C GLU A 28 8.68 1.08 7.91
N GLN A 29 8.67 1.97 6.91
CA GLN A 29 7.77 3.14 6.87
C GLN A 29 6.29 2.73 6.82
N VAL A 30 5.96 1.69 6.05
CA VAL A 30 4.60 1.16 5.95
C VAL A 30 4.15 0.59 7.29
N VAL A 31 5.01 -0.20 7.95
CA VAL A 31 4.70 -0.81 9.25
C VAL A 31 4.51 0.26 10.32
N ASP A 32 5.38 1.27 10.36
CA ASP A 32 5.26 2.39 11.28
C ASP A 32 3.96 3.16 11.06
N LYS A 33 3.60 3.44 9.79
CA LYS A 33 2.36 4.13 9.47
C LYS A 33 1.12 3.31 9.84
N LEU A 34 1.18 2.01 9.61
CA LEU A 34 0.12 1.07 9.99
C LEU A 34 -0.07 1.00 11.51
N HIS A 35 1.03 1.03 12.28
CA HIS A 35 0.99 1.11 13.74
C HIS A 35 0.42 2.43 14.23
N GLU A 36 0.75 3.55 13.57
CA GLU A 36 0.18 4.86 13.87
C GLU A 36 -1.34 4.87 13.61
N LEU A 37 -1.78 4.38 12.45
CA LEU A 37 -3.20 4.26 12.09
C LEU A 37 -3.96 3.37 13.08
N ASN A 38 -3.37 2.23 13.45
CA ASN A 38 -3.91 1.35 14.49
C ASN A 38 -4.05 2.07 15.83
N HIS A 39 -3.01 2.77 16.27
CA HIS A 39 -3.04 3.49 17.52
C HIS A 39 -4.13 4.57 17.54
N LEU A 40 -4.32 5.29 16.43
CA LEU A 40 -5.37 6.30 16.30
C LEU A 40 -6.77 5.70 16.39
N ASP A 41 -7.01 4.54 15.78
CA ASP A 41 -8.30 3.84 15.85
C ASP A 41 -8.57 3.27 17.26
N ASN A 42 -7.53 2.75 17.92
CA ASN A 42 -7.60 2.19 19.26
C ASN A 42 -7.85 3.29 20.33
N VAL A 43 -7.33 4.51 20.11
CA VAL A 43 -7.65 5.69 20.94
C VAL A 43 -9.12 6.12 20.77
N HIS A 44 -9.78 5.76 19.68
CA HIS A 44 -11.22 5.95 19.46
C HIS A 44 -12.11 4.79 19.97
N GLY A 45 -11.54 3.76 20.62
CA GLY A 45 -12.28 2.75 21.35
C GLY A 45 -12.88 1.61 20.52
N LEU A 46 -12.42 1.42 19.28
CA LEU A 46 -12.75 0.26 18.45
C LEU A 46 -11.55 -0.70 18.43
N HIS A 47 -11.70 -1.83 19.12
CA HIS A 47 -10.68 -2.87 19.34
C HIS A 47 -10.36 -3.73 18.10
N GLU A 48 -10.49 -3.22 16.87
CA GLU A 48 -10.34 -4.06 15.66
C GLU A 48 -8.89 -4.22 15.18
N LEU A 49 -7.94 -3.46 15.75
CA LEU A 49 -6.58 -3.37 15.21
C LEU A 49 -5.46 -3.86 16.15
N ASP A 50 -5.77 -4.37 17.36
CA ASP A 50 -4.76 -4.85 18.33
C ASP A 50 -3.83 -5.97 17.78
N ASP A 51 -4.29 -6.72 16.78
CA ASP A 51 -3.54 -7.83 16.16
C ASP A 51 -2.43 -7.38 15.17
N LEU A 52 -2.29 -6.09 14.86
CA LEU A 52 -1.23 -5.62 13.95
C LEU A 52 0.19 -5.72 14.53
N LYS A 53 0.35 -5.98 15.84
CA LYS A 53 1.66 -6.30 16.45
C LYS A 53 2.27 -7.59 15.93
N ARG A 54 1.50 -8.43 15.24
CA ARG A 54 1.96 -9.66 14.57
C ARG A 54 1.63 -9.56 13.08
N ILE A 55 2.40 -8.76 12.35
CA ILE A 55 2.47 -8.94 10.89
C ILE A 55 3.10 -10.32 10.67
N ASP A 56 2.25 -11.33 10.47
CA ASP A 56 2.67 -12.72 10.31
C ASP A 56 3.36 -12.90 8.94
N CYS A 57 2.94 -12.11 7.95
CA CYS A 57 3.54 -12.09 6.62
C CYS A 57 3.64 -10.65 6.09
N TYR A 58 4.64 -10.34 5.25
CA TYR A 58 4.63 -9.10 4.47
C TYR A 58 4.94 -9.49 3.03
N LYS A 59 3.89 -9.84 2.29
CA LYS A 59 4.02 -10.39 0.94
C LYS A 59 3.23 -9.56 -0.04
N LEU A 60 3.94 -8.92 -0.97
CA LEU A 60 3.32 -8.30 -2.12
C LEU A 60 2.64 -9.41 -2.96
N VAL A 61 1.37 -9.21 -3.29
CA VAL A 61 0.54 -10.16 -4.04
C VAL A 61 0.32 -9.67 -5.46
N GLU A 62 0.04 -8.38 -5.60
CA GLU A 62 -0.24 -7.72 -6.86
C GLU A 62 0.31 -6.30 -6.81
N TYR A 63 0.66 -5.75 -7.96
CA TYR A 63 1.04 -4.35 -8.06
C TYR A 63 0.55 -3.74 -9.36
N ALA A 64 0.51 -2.42 -9.40
CA ALA A 64 0.29 -1.63 -10.60
C ALA A 64 1.20 -0.42 -10.56
N THR A 65 1.49 0.14 -11.73
CA THR A 65 2.34 1.32 -11.85
C THR A 65 1.63 2.42 -12.59
N GLU A 66 1.92 3.66 -12.24
CA GLU A 66 1.49 4.85 -12.97
C GLU A 66 2.74 5.65 -13.34
N GLU A 67 2.99 5.79 -14.64
CA GLU A 67 4.09 6.59 -15.16
C GLU A 67 3.71 8.08 -15.10
N LEU A 68 4.54 8.88 -14.41
CA LEU A 68 4.40 10.32 -14.27
C LEU A 68 5.56 11.03 -14.96
N ALA A 69 5.39 12.34 -15.22
CA ALA A 69 6.43 13.16 -15.85
C ALA A 69 7.75 13.23 -15.06
N TYR A 70 7.71 13.01 -13.74
CA TYR A 70 8.85 13.12 -12.83
C TYR A 70 9.05 11.88 -11.95
N GLY A 71 8.61 10.70 -12.39
CA GLY A 71 8.78 9.45 -11.64
C GLY A 71 7.72 8.41 -11.95
N THR A 72 7.62 7.39 -11.12
CA THR A 72 6.64 6.31 -11.26
C THR A 72 6.00 6.02 -9.92
N ASN A 73 4.68 6.08 -9.86
CA ASN A 73 3.94 5.57 -8.70
C ASN A 73 3.80 4.06 -8.82
N TYR A 74 4.03 3.37 -7.72
CA TYR A 74 3.79 1.95 -7.54
C TYR A 74 2.67 1.79 -6.53
N PHE A 75 1.60 1.12 -6.95
CA PHE A 75 0.50 0.70 -6.11
C PHE A 75 0.70 -0.78 -5.84
N GLY A 76 0.72 -1.19 -4.58
CA GLY A 76 1.00 -2.57 -4.19
C GLY A 76 -0.04 -3.10 -3.23
N LYS A 77 -0.56 -4.28 -3.51
CA LYS A 77 -1.40 -5.04 -2.60
C LYS A 77 -0.53 -5.98 -1.78
N ILE A 78 -0.45 -5.73 -0.49
CA ILE A 78 0.40 -6.47 0.44
C ILE A 78 -0.47 -7.29 1.37
N ASP A 79 -0.21 -8.58 1.41
CA ASP A 79 -0.76 -9.53 2.37
C ASP A 79 0.05 -9.42 3.67
N LEU A 80 -0.64 -9.06 4.75
CA LEU A 80 -0.08 -8.94 6.10
C LEU A 80 -0.20 -10.23 6.92
N GLY A 81 -0.88 -11.26 6.39
CA GLY A 81 -1.33 -12.42 7.17
C GLY A 81 -2.72 -12.19 7.79
N ASP A 82 -3.30 -13.24 8.39
CA ASP A 82 -4.62 -13.20 9.04
C ASP A 82 -5.76 -12.64 8.16
N GLU A 83 -5.71 -12.91 6.85
CA GLU A 83 -6.67 -12.41 5.85
C GLU A 83 -6.70 -10.87 5.71
N LYS A 84 -5.66 -10.18 6.20
CA LYS A 84 -5.51 -8.72 6.17
C LYS A 84 -4.65 -8.31 4.98
N TYR A 85 -5.22 -7.49 4.11
CA TYR A 85 -4.50 -6.92 2.97
C TYR A 85 -4.45 -5.41 3.09
N ILE A 86 -3.36 -4.80 2.65
CA ILE A 86 -3.22 -3.34 2.59
C ILE A 86 -2.85 -2.92 1.18
N HIS A 87 -3.33 -1.76 0.77
CA HIS A 87 -2.92 -1.15 -0.48
C HIS A 87 -1.97 0.00 -0.17
N VAL A 88 -0.73 -0.14 -0.63
CA VAL A 88 0.35 0.81 -0.37
C VAL A 88 0.70 1.52 -1.65
N ARG A 89 0.91 2.83 -1.56
CA ARG A 89 1.41 3.66 -2.64
C ARG A 89 2.84 4.09 -2.33
N VAL A 90 3.70 3.86 -3.31
CA VAL A 90 5.12 4.18 -3.25
C VAL A 90 5.46 5.03 -4.46
N PHE A 91 6.24 6.07 -4.28
CA PHE A 91 6.75 6.88 -5.38
C PHE A 91 8.22 6.55 -5.61
N LYS A 92 8.55 6.18 -6.85
CA LYS A 92 9.92 6.00 -7.29
C LYS A 92 10.33 7.22 -8.12
N ALA A 93 11.27 7.99 -7.59
CA ALA A 93 11.88 9.09 -8.31
C ALA A 93 12.75 8.57 -9.47
N PRO A 94 12.93 9.36 -10.55
CA PRO A 94 13.76 8.99 -11.69
C PRO A 94 15.24 8.80 -11.32
N GLU A 95 15.68 9.42 -10.22
CA GLU A 95 17.03 9.25 -9.66
C GLU A 95 17.23 7.90 -8.94
N GLY A 96 16.17 7.10 -8.79
CA GLY A 96 16.20 5.79 -8.13
C GLY A 96 15.81 5.81 -6.66
N ASN A 97 15.51 6.99 -6.09
CA ASN A 97 14.99 7.10 -4.73
C ASN A 97 13.57 6.55 -4.65
N VAL A 98 13.29 5.78 -3.61
CA VAL A 98 11.98 5.17 -3.36
C VAL A 98 11.44 5.73 -2.06
N ASP A 99 10.30 6.41 -2.15
CA ASP A 99 9.65 7.07 -1.02
C ASP A 99 8.26 6.48 -0.81
N PHE A 100 7.96 6.12 0.44
CA PHE A 100 6.61 5.77 0.83
C PHE A 100 5.71 7.01 0.69
N TYR A 101 4.57 6.86 0.01
CA TYR A 101 3.66 7.98 -0.22
C TYR A 101 2.47 7.91 0.73
N SER A 102 1.65 6.86 0.62
CA SER A 102 0.43 6.70 1.42
C SER A 102 -0.07 5.26 1.45
N ILE A 103 -0.99 4.98 2.38
CA ILE A 103 -1.76 3.73 2.44
C ILE A 103 -3.21 4.10 2.14
N LEU A 104 -3.92 3.26 1.38
CA LEU A 104 -5.33 3.45 1.12
C LEU A 104 -6.15 3.33 2.41
N THR A 105 -6.73 4.44 2.85
CA THR A 105 -7.58 4.51 4.04
C THR A 105 -8.96 5.08 3.73
N GLU A 106 -9.78 4.37 2.96
CA GLU A 106 -11.18 4.75 2.68
C GLU A 106 -12.13 4.21 3.77
N GLY A 107 -11.99 4.72 4.99
CA GLY A 107 -12.77 4.28 6.16
C GLY A 107 -12.24 3.00 6.84
N THR A 108 -11.42 2.20 6.15
CA THR A 108 -10.59 1.14 6.72
C THR A 108 -9.22 1.15 6.04
N ALA A 109 -8.16 0.82 6.79
CA ALA A 109 -6.82 0.57 6.24
C ALA A 109 -6.62 -0.89 5.81
N ILE A 110 -7.49 -1.79 6.30
CA ILE A 110 -7.41 -3.23 6.07
C ILE A 110 -8.51 -3.62 5.07
N TRP A 111 -8.05 -4.25 4.00
CA TRP A 111 -8.82 -4.71 2.85
C TRP A 111 -8.83 -6.23 2.80
N SER A 112 -9.81 -6.79 2.09
CA SER A 112 -9.92 -8.24 1.88
C SER A 112 -9.15 -8.70 0.63
N ARG A 113 -8.89 -10.02 0.55
CA ARG A 113 -8.26 -10.62 -0.64
C ARG A 113 -9.03 -10.36 -1.93
N GLU A 114 -10.36 -10.37 -1.85
CA GLU A 114 -11.26 -10.25 -3.00
C GLU A 114 -11.30 -8.84 -3.60
N GLU A 115 -10.87 -7.83 -2.84
CA GLU A 115 -10.93 -6.45 -3.29
C GLU A 115 -9.76 -6.13 -4.23
N PRO A 116 -10.03 -5.74 -5.48
CA PRO A 116 -8.95 -5.48 -6.42
C PRO A 116 -8.14 -4.26 -5.99
N LEU A 117 -6.86 -4.25 -6.37
CA LEU A 117 -6.03 -3.05 -6.26
C LEU A 117 -6.64 -1.94 -7.11
N LYS A 118 -7.00 -0.82 -6.47
CA LYS A 118 -7.58 0.36 -7.13
C LYS A 118 -6.61 1.52 -7.10
N TYR A 119 -6.84 2.47 -7.99
CA TYR A 119 -6.18 3.76 -7.94
C TYR A 119 -6.73 4.59 -6.79
N PHE A 120 -5.83 5.28 -6.08
CA PHE A 120 -6.20 6.23 -5.03
C PHE A 120 -5.22 7.39 -4.98
N ILE A 121 -5.73 8.54 -4.54
CA ILE A 121 -5.01 9.83 -4.54
C ILE A 121 -4.61 10.24 -3.12
N ASP A 122 -5.27 9.66 -2.11
CA ASP A 122 -5.17 10.00 -0.68
C ASP A 122 -3.72 9.99 -0.16
#